data_AF-A0A2V9SS58-F1
#
_entry.id   AF-A0A2V9SS58-F1
#
_cell.length_a   1.000
_cell.length_b   1.000
_cell.length_c   1.000
_cell.angle_alpha   90.00
_cell.angle_beta   90.00
_cell.angle_gamma   90.00
#
_symmetry.space_group_name_H-M   'P 1'
#
loop_
_entity.id
_entity.type
_entity.pdbx_description
1 polymer ?
#
loop_
_entity_poly.entity_id
_entity_poly.type
_entity_poly.pdbx_seq_one_letter_code
_entity_poly.pdbx_strand_id
1 'polypeptide(L)'
;MNATGSHAPLNGIEQGGWRLVYNQNPNALVDAEEKQGKYLNAFYSLGFIVRESGGELEDVMPGSPAYDAGIGPGMRLVAVNGRRWSKHVLRDALRASLEKEQRFDLLVENAEFFKTYSITYSGGEKYPHLLRAEGPDLLSNILSPLLK
;
A
#
# COMPACT_ATOMS: atom_id res chain seq x y z
N MET A 1 4.35 -21.22 -10.49
CA MET A 1 3.53 -21.02 -9.28
C MET A 1 2.15 -20.57 -9.75
N ASN A 2 1.16 -21.45 -9.69
CA ASN A 2 -0.21 -21.13 -10.12
C ASN A 2 -1.05 -20.89 -8.87
N ALA A 3 -0.98 -19.68 -8.32
CA ALA A 3 -1.97 -19.24 -7.33
C ALA A 3 -3.20 -18.76 -8.11
N THR A 4 -4.30 -19.52 -8.04
CA THR A 4 -5.57 -19.25 -8.75
C THR A 4 -6.69 -18.78 -7.81
N GLY A 5 -6.39 -18.52 -6.54
CA GLY A 5 -7.35 -18.00 -5.56
C GLY A 5 -7.44 -16.47 -5.56
N SER A 6 -8.61 -15.92 -5.26
CA SER A 6 -8.85 -14.47 -5.13
C SER A 6 -8.21 -13.83 -3.88
N HIS A 7 -7.52 -14.64 -3.06
CA HIS A 7 -6.86 -14.20 -1.84
C HIS A 7 -5.47 -14.84 -1.71
N ALA A 8 -4.61 -14.22 -0.90
CA ALA A 8 -3.29 -14.76 -0.59
C ALA A 8 -3.41 -16.19 -0.01
N PRO A 9 -2.54 -17.13 -0.39
CA PRO A 9 -2.53 -18.47 0.18
C PRO A 9 -1.95 -18.43 1.60
N LEU A 10 -2.77 -18.10 2.60
CA LEU A 10 -2.34 -17.87 3.99
C LEU A 10 -2.17 -19.14 4.81
N ASN A 11 -2.66 -20.29 4.33
CA ASN A 11 -2.67 -21.54 5.10
C ASN A 11 -1.30 -21.93 5.69
N GLY A 12 -0.20 -21.70 4.96
CA GLY A 12 1.14 -21.99 5.46
C GLY A 12 1.58 -21.07 6.61
N ILE A 13 1.20 -19.79 6.54
CA ILE A 13 1.45 -18.81 7.61
C ILE A 13 0.63 -19.16 8.85
N GLU A 14 -0.65 -19.50 8.65
CA GLU A 14 -1.58 -19.86 9.72
C GLU A 14 -1.17 -21.15 10.44
N GLN A 15 -0.82 -22.20 9.70
CA GLN A 15 -0.31 -23.46 10.28
C GLN A 15 1.05 -23.27 10.99
N GLY A 16 1.83 -22.29 10.55
CA GLY A 16 3.07 -21.87 11.22
C GLY A 16 2.85 -21.03 12.48
N GLY A 17 1.60 -20.88 12.92
CA GLY A 17 1.20 -20.14 14.11
C GLY A 17 1.20 -18.63 13.96
N TRP A 18 1.09 -18.10 12.74
CA TRP A 18 1.09 -16.66 12.49
C TRP A 18 -0.18 -16.22 11.75
N ARG A 19 -0.52 -14.94 11.87
CA ARG A 19 -1.64 -14.33 11.16
C ARG A 19 -1.20 -13.05 10.46
N LEU A 20 -1.58 -12.91 9.19
CA LEU A 20 -1.46 -11.64 8.47
C LEU A 20 -2.56 -10.68 8.93
N VAL A 21 -2.16 -9.49 9.36
CA VAL A 21 -3.07 -8.38 9.68
C VAL A 21 -2.64 -7.14 8.93
N TYR A 22 -3.57 -6.21 8.78
CA TYR A 22 -3.31 -4.89 8.23
C TYR A 22 -3.55 -3.84 9.31
N ASN A 23 -2.60 -2.94 9.52
CA ASN A 23 -2.75 -1.81 10.44
C ASN A 23 -2.22 -0.51 9.81
N GLN A 24 -2.34 0.60 10.53
CA GLN A 24 -2.02 1.94 10.02
C GLN A 24 -0.55 2.34 10.18
N ASN A 25 0.27 1.47 10.76
CA ASN A 25 1.66 1.78 11.07
C ASN A 25 2.57 1.02 10.11
N PRO A 26 3.48 1.69 9.38
CA PRO A 26 4.47 0.96 8.60
C PRO A 26 5.34 0.11 9.53
N ASN A 27 5.64 -1.13 9.11
CA ASN A 27 6.63 -1.93 9.81
C ASN A 27 8.05 -1.37 9.55
N ALA A 28 9.03 -1.82 10.34
CA ALA A 28 10.40 -1.30 10.25
C ALA A 28 11.03 -1.45 8.86
N LEU A 29 10.69 -2.52 8.14
CA LEU A 29 11.17 -2.75 6.78
C LEU A 29 10.55 -1.72 5.82
N VAL A 30 9.23 -1.57 5.81
CA VAL A 30 8.52 -0.62 4.94
C VAL A 30 8.99 0.81 5.20
N ASP A 31 9.13 1.22 6.47
CA ASP A 31 9.61 2.56 6.82
C ASP A 31 11.05 2.80 6.31
N ALA A 32 11.94 1.80 6.42
CA ALA A 32 13.29 1.88 5.89
C ALA A 32 13.31 1.97 4.35
N GLU A 33 12.51 1.12 3.68
CA GLU A 33 12.42 1.08 2.22
C GLU A 33 11.84 2.39 1.65
N GLU A 34 10.78 2.94 2.22
CA GLU A 34 10.22 4.23 1.79
C GLU A 34 11.21 5.39 1.98
N LYS A 35 11.96 5.40 3.09
CA LYS A 35 12.97 6.42 3.38
C LYS A 35 14.15 6.35 2.43
N GLN A 36 14.62 5.13 2.13
CA GLN A 36 15.74 4.89 1.23
C GLN A 36 15.34 5.09 -0.24
N GLY A 37 14.23 4.48 -0.64
CA GLY A 37 13.72 4.48 -2.01
C GLY A 37 13.00 5.76 -2.44
N LYS A 38 12.73 6.68 -1.51
CA LYS A 38 12.08 7.98 -1.77
C LYS A 38 10.74 7.81 -2.48
N TYR A 39 9.88 6.97 -1.94
CA TYR A 39 8.52 6.75 -2.40
C TYR A 39 7.55 6.68 -1.21
N LEU A 40 6.26 6.60 -1.49
CA LEU A 40 5.21 6.23 -0.55
C LEU A 40 4.48 4.99 -1.07
N ASN A 41 4.34 3.98 -0.21
CA ASN A 41 3.63 2.76 -0.51
C ASN A 41 2.17 2.86 -0.05
N ALA A 42 1.26 3.09 -1.00
CA ALA A 42 -0.18 3.07 -0.77
C ALA A 42 -0.83 1.80 -1.37
N PHE A 43 -0.05 0.74 -1.60
CA PHE A 43 -0.44 -0.41 -2.39
C PHE A 43 -1.62 -1.19 -1.79
N TYR A 44 -1.66 -1.36 -0.47
CA TYR A 44 -2.79 -2.01 0.22
C TYR A 44 -3.92 -1.05 0.59
N SER A 45 -3.72 0.26 0.39
CA SER A 45 -4.75 1.28 0.59
C SER A 45 -5.44 1.61 -0.73
N LEU A 46 -4.83 2.47 -1.55
CA LEU A 46 -5.40 2.94 -2.82
C LEU A 46 -4.92 2.12 -4.03
N GLY A 47 -3.88 1.29 -3.87
CA GLY A 47 -3.42 0.39 -4.93
C GLY A 47 -2.21 0.85 -5.73
N PHE A 48 -1.38 1.77 -5.22
CA PHE A 48 -0.20 2.23 -5.97
C PHE A 48 1.01 2.52 -5.09
N ILE A 49 2.19 2.55 -5.72
CA ILE A 49 3.43 3.10 -5.18
C ILE A 49 3.75 4.38 -5.94
N VAL A 50 4.08 5.45 -5.23
CA VAL A 50 4.34 6.77 -5.84
C VAL A 50 5.68 7.34 -5.40
N ARG A 51 6.51 7.75 -6.36
CA ARG A 51 7.79 8.41 -6.10
C ARG A 51 7.57 9.77 -5.45
N GLU A 52 8.38 10.08 -4.44
CA GLU A 52 8.36 11.36 -3.75
C GLU A 52 8.74 12.50 -4.70
N SER A 53 9.80 12.29 -5.48
CA SER A 53 10.20 13.20 -6.55
C SER A 53 9.32 12.97 -7.78
N GLY A 54 8.75 14.04 -8.33
CA GLY A 54 7.99 14.01 -9.58
C GLY A 54 6.61 13.35 -9.50
N GLY A 55 6.29 12.59 -8.44
CA GLY A 55 4.98 11.97 -8.27
C GLY A 55 4.70 10.80 -9.20
N GLU A 56 5.72 10.21 -9.83
CA GLU A 56 5.55 9.07 -10.72
C GLU A 56 4.96 7.87 -9.98
N LEU A 57 3.90 7.29 -10.53
CA LEU A 57 3.28 6.06 -10.07
C LEU A 57 4.11 4.89 -10.60
N GLU A 58 4.99 4.37 -9.74
CA GLU A 58 5.94 3.32 -10.09
C GLU A 58 5.25 1.98 -10.35
N ASP A 59 4.22 1.69 -9.56
CA ASP A 59 3.40 0.50 -9.72
C ASP A 59 1.94 0.80 -9.33
N VAL A 60 1.02 0.10 -9.99
CA VAL A 60 -0.43 0.17 -9.74
C VAL A 60 -0.99 -1.25 -9.78
N MET A 61 -1.55 -1.69 -8.66
CA MET A 61 -2.09 -3.03 -8.47
C MET A 61 -3.36 -3.23 -9.33
N PRO A 62 -3.42 -4.23 -10.23
CA PRO A 62 -4.64 -4.56 -10.96
C PRO A 62 -5.82 -4.87 -10.02
N GLY A 63 -7.02 -4.37 -10.36
CA GLY A 63 -8.23 -4.54 -9.55
C GLY A 63 -8.23 -3.76 -8.23
N SER A 64 -7.29 -2.81 -8.06
CA SER A 64 -7.28 -1.88 -6.94
C SER A 64 -8.13 -0.64 -7.21
N PRO A 65 -8.46 0.16 -6.18
CA PRO A 65 -9.24 1.38 -6.37
C PRO A 65 -8.65 2.37 -7.39
N ALA A 66 -7.33 2.51 -7.43
CA ALA A 66 -6.66 3.36 -8.42
C ALA A 66 -6.71 2.78 -9.83
N TYR A 67 -6.49 1.46 -9.97
CA TYR A 67 -6.60 0.79 -11.26
C TYR A 67 -8.01 0.92 -11.84
N ASP A 68 -9.04 0.68 -11.03
CA ASP A 68 -10.44 0.76 -11.44
C ASP A 68 -10.86 2.19 -11.82
N ALA A 69 -10.22 3.21 -11.24
CA ALA A 69 -10.39 4.59 -11.65
C ALA A 69 -9.71 4.90 -13.01
N GLY A 70 -8.84 4.03 -13.51
CA GLY A 70 -8.09 4.21 -14.75
C GLY A 70 -6.71 4.84 -14.57
N ILE A 71 -6.17 4.81 -13.35
CA ILE A 71 -4.79 5.20 -13.05
C ILE A 71 -3.88 4.01 -13.35
N GLY A 72 -2.72 4.27 -13.98
CA GLY A 72 -1.76 3.22 -14.32
C GLY A 72 -0.31 3.63 -14.04
N PRO A 73 0.64 2.67 -14.13
CA PRO A 73 2.06 2.95 -13.95
C PRO A 73 2.60 3.98 -14.96
N GLY A 74 3.60 4.75 -14.54
CA GLY A 74 4.24 5.81 -15.34
C GLY A 74 3.46 7.13 -15.40
N MET A 75 2.19 7.16 -14.97
CA MET A 75 1.47 8.41 -14.76
C MET A 75 2.03 9.17 -13.54
N ARG A 76 1.80 10.48 -13.43
CA ARG A 76 2.29 11.28 -12.29
C ARG A 76 1.17 11.84 -11.45
N LEU A 77 1.19 11.56 -10.15
CA LEU A 77 0.32 12.19 -9.17
C LEU A 77 0.78 13.62 -8.89
N VAL A 78 -0.05 14.58 -9.25
CA VAL A 78 0.25 16.02 -9.16
C VAL A 78 -0.37 16.63 -7.92
N ALA A 79 -1.60 16.24 -7.59
CA ALA A 79 -2.32 16.74 -6.42
C ALA A 79 -3.28 15.70 -5.85
N VAL A 80 -3.55 15.81 -4.55
CA VAL A 80 -4.53 15.02 -3.81
C VAL A 80 -5.49 15.99 -3.14
N ASN A 81 -6.79 15.88 -3.44
CA ASN A 81 -7.85 16.74 -2.88
C ASN A 81 -7.53 18.24 -3.03
N GLY A 82 -7.06 18.64 -4.22
CA GLY A 82 -6.70 20.02 -4.54
C GLY A 82 -5.40 20.52 -3.90
N ARG A 83 -4.70 19.71 -3.11
CA ARG A 83 -3.39 20.04 -2.52
C ARG A 83 -2.28 19.39 -3.31
N ARG A 84 -1.19 20.11 -3.59
CA ARG A 84 -0.01 19.57 -4.28
C ARG A 84 0.44 18.25 -3.61
N TRP A 85 0.74 17.26 -4.44
CA TRP A 85 1.26 15.98 -4.00
C TRP A 85 2.47 16.15 -3.09
N SER A 86 2.41 15.47 -1.95
CA SER A 86 3.55 15.13 -1.10
C SER A 86 3.15 13.93 -0.25
N LYS A 87 4.14 13.22 0.30
CA LYS A 87 3.89 12.08 1.20
C LYS A 87 2.98 12.46 2.37
N HIS A 88 3.18 13.65 2.93
CA HIS A 88 2.37 14.15 4.04
C HIS A 88 0.91 14.38 3.63
N VAL A 89 0.67 15.01 2.48
CA VAL A 89 -0.69 15.30 2.00
C VAL A 89 -1.49 14.02 1.78
N LEU A 90 -0.91 12.99 1.15
CA LEU A 90 -1.63 11.74 0.94
C LEU A 90 -1.82 10.95 2.24
N ARG A 91 -0.82 10.91 3.13
CA ARG A 91 -0.98 10.28 4.45
C ARG A 91 -2.08 10.93 5.28
N ASP A 92 -2.15 12.26 5.28
CA ASP A 92 -3.21 12.98 5.99
C ASP A 92 -4.59 12.65 5.43
N ALA A 93 -4.72 12.61 4.10
CA ALA A 93 -5.97 12.24 3.44
C ALA A 93 -6.37 10.79 3.74
N LEU A 94 -5.41 9.86 3.73
CA LEU A 94 -5.63 8.48 4.13
C LEU A 94 -6.09 8.38 5.58
N ARG A 95 -5.42 9.04 6.54
CA ARG A 95 -5.82 9.05 7.95
C ARG A 95 -7.24 9.59 8.14
N ALA A 96 -7.58 10.67 7.46
CA ALA A 96 -8.93 11.24 7.50
C ALA A 96 -10.02 10.28 6.97
N SER A 97 -9.65 9.28 6.15
CA SER A 97 -10.58 8.26 5.65
C SER A 97 -11.00 7.20 6.66
N LEU A 98 -10.37 7.15 7.85
CA LEU A 98 -10.78 6.25 8.93
C LEU A 98 -12.08 6.71 9.61
N GLU A 99 -12.26 8.02 9.76
CA GLU A 99 -13.40 8.61 10.48
C GLU A 99 -14.66 8.65 9.61
N LYS A 100 -14.47 8.83 8.30
CA LYS A 100 -15.55 8.94 7.33
C LYS A 100 -15.04 8.50 5.97
N GLU A 101 -15.89 7.85 5.18
CA GLU A 101 -15.62 7.60 3.78
C GLU A 101 -15.23 8.91 3.06
N GLN A 102 -14.05 8.90 2.45
CA GLN A 102 -13.49 10.05 1.74
C GLN A 102 -13.51 9.77 0.25
N ARG A 103 -13.86 10.81 -0.51
CA ARG A 103 -13.55 10.88 -1.93
C ARG A 103 -12.15 11.46 -2.08
N PHE A 104 -11.26 10.70 -2.73
CA PHE A 104 -9.93 11.13 -3.14
C PHE A 104 -10.01 11.64 -4.57
N ASP A 105 -9.84 12.94 -4.75
CA ASP A 105 -9.69 13.56 -6.06
C ASP A 105 -8.19 13.69 -6.37
N LEU A 106 -7.69 12.75 -7.16
CA LEU A 106 -6.30 12.65 -7.57
C LEU A 106 -6.11 13.35 -8.91
N LEU A 107 -5.42 14.49 -8.92
CA LEU A 107 -4.99 15.11 -10.16
C LEU A 107 -3.77 14.36 -10.67
N VAL A 108 -3.90 13.74 -11.82
CA VAL A 108 -2.86 12.90 -12.43
C VAL A 108 -2.51 13.46 -13.81
N GLU A 109 -1.21 13.58 -14.07
CA GLU A 109 -0.64 13.86 -15.39
C GLU A 109 -0.32 12.55 -16.10
N ASN A 110 -0.72 12.44 -17.37
CA ASN A 110 -0.29 11.39 -18.27
C ASN A 110 0.21 12.03 -19.57
N ALA A 111 1.51 11.89 -19.84
CA ALA A 111 2.22 12.70 -20.83
C ALA A 111 2.01 14.20 -20.59
N GLU A 112 1.20 14.87 -21.40
CA GLU A 112 0.90 16.32 -21.30
C GLU A 112 -0.53 16.60 -20.82
N PHE A 113 -1.30 15.55 -20.51
CA PHE A 113 -2.71 15.68 -20.15
C PHE A 113 -2.92 15.52 -18.67
N PHE A 114 -3.63 16.48 -18.08
CA PHE A 114 -4.05 16.42 -16.69
C PHE A 114 -5.50 15.95 -16.61
N LYS A 115 -5.77 14.97 -15.74
CA LYS A 115 -7.11 14.49 -15.45
C LYS A 115 -7.26 14.26 -13.95
N THR A 116 -8.41 14.65 -13.42
CA THR A 116 -8.79 14.29 -12.05
C THR A 116 -9.47 12.93 -12.05
N TYR A 117 -8.94 12.02 -11.24
CA TYR A 117 -9.48 10.69 -10.98
C TYR A 117 -10.07 10.67 -9.58
N SER A 118 -11.29 10.16 -9.44
CA SER A 118 -12.00 10.13 -8.16
C SER A 118 -12.09 8.70 -7.65
N ILE A 119 -11.65 8.49 -6.41
CA ILE A 119 -11.69 7.20 -5.72
C ILE A 119 -12.43 7.37 -4.41
N THR A 120 -13.41 6.52 -4.14
CA THR A 120 -14.06 6.46 -2.82
C THR A 120 -13.33 5.44 -1.95
N TYR A 121 -12.88 5.85 -0.76
CA TYR A 121 -12.09 4.99 0.13
C TYR A 121 -12.31 5.32 1.61
N SER A 122 -12.37 4.29 2.45
CA SER A 122 -12.68 4.39 3.89
C SER A 122 -11.84 3.45 4.77
N GLY A 123 -10.53 3.35 4.53
CA GLY A 123 -9.69 2.30 5.13
C GLY A 123 -8.41 2.74 5.81
N GLY A 124 -8.07 4.04 5.79
CA GLY A 124 -6.79 4.51 6.32
C GLY A 124 -5.56 4.04 5.55
N GLU A 125 -4.38 4.29 6.13
CA GLU A 125 -3.16 3.60 5.72
C GLU A 125 -3.28 2.11 6.08
N LYS A 126 -2.83 1.23 5.18
CA LYS A 126 -2.83 -0.22 5.40
C LYS A 126 -1.44 -0.77 5.12
N TYR A 127 -0.82 -1.32 6.14
CA TYR A 127 0.47 -1.99 6.08
C TYR A 127 0.33 -3.43 6.59
N PRO A 128 0.90 -4.42 5.89
CA PRO A 128 0.87 -5.82 6.31
C PRO A 128 1.82 -6.06 7.50
N HIS A 129 1.33 -6.78 8.50
CA HIS A 129 2.09 -7.26 9.66
C HIS A 129 1.77 -8.72 9.93
N LEU A 130 2.76 -9.46 10.42
CA LEU A 130 2.55 -10.79 10.97
C LEU A 130 2.44 -10.69 12.49
N LEU A 131 1.35 -11.21 13.03
CA LEU A 131 1.15 -11.36 14.47
C LEU A 131 1.18 -12.84 14.84
N ARG A 132 1.68 -13.13 16.04
CA ARG A 132 1.58 -14.46 16.63
C ARG A 132 0.12 -14.87 16.77
N ALA A 133 -0.15 -16.12 16.41
CA ALA A 133 -1.42 -16.81 16.54
C ALA A 133 -1.20 -18.14 17.28
N GLU A 134 -2.24 -18.97 17.33
CA GLU A 134 -2.20 -20.30 17.94
C GLU A 134 -1.30 -21.26 17.14
N GLY A 135 -0.63 -22.20 17.81
CA GLY A 135 0.23 -23.20 17.17
C GLY A 135 1.73 -22.91 17.31
N PRO A 136 2.60 -23.78 16.75
CA PRO A 136 4.05 -23.68 16.90
C PRO A 136 4.58 -22.40 16.25
N ASP A 137 5.67 -21.83 16.76
CA ASP A 137 6.33 -20.69 16.12
C ASP A 137 7.35 -21.12 15.08
N LEU A 138 6.86 -21.49 13.89
CA LEU A 138 7.73 -21.99 12.83
C LEU A 138 8.58 -20.89 12.18
N LEU A 139 8.06 -19.66 12.02
CA LEU A 139 8.84 -18.58 11.42
C LEU A 139 10.02 -18.15 12.28
N SER A 140 9.86 -17.99 13.60
CA SER A 140 10.99 -17.65 14.46
C SER A 140 12.06 -18.75 14.44
N ASN A 141 11.65 -20.01 14.41
CA ASN A 141 12.56 -21.14 14.28
C ASN A 141 13.33 -21.10 12.95
N ILE A 142 12.66 -20.83 11.82
CA ILE A 142 13.30 -20.73 10.50
C ILE A 142 14.26 -19.54 10.42
N LEU A 143 13.89 -18.40 10.98
CA LEU A 143 14.70 -17.17 10.97
C LEU A 143 15.85 -17.20 11.98
N SER A 144 15.87 -18.20 12.88
CA SER A 144 16.94 -18.33 13.84
C SER A 144 18.29 -18.57 13.12
N PRO A 145 19.38 -17.96 13.60
CA PRO A 145 20.70 -18.23 13.05
C PRO A 145 21.03 -19.72 13.14
N LEU A 146 21.55 -20.30 12.07
CA LEU A 146 22.15 -21.62 12.15
C LEU A 146 23.39 -21.52 13.05
N LEU A 147 23.36 -22.21 14.19
CA LEU A 147 24.54 -22.37 15.05
C LEU A 147 25.66 -22.99 14.20
N LYS A 148 26.83 -22.35 14.21
CA LYS A 148 28.07 -22.87 13.60
C LYS A 148 28.63 -24.01 14.43
#